data_AF-A0A0F9E8R5-F1
#
_entry.id   AF-A0A0F9E8R5-F1
#
_cell.length_a   1.000
_cell.length_b   1.000
_cell.length_c   1.000
_cell.angle_alpha   90.00
_cell.angle_beta   90.00
_cell.angle_gamma   90.00
#
_symmetry.space_group_name_H-M   'P 1'
#
loop_
_entity.id
_entity.type
_entity.pdbx_description
1 polymer ?
#
loop_
_entity_poly.entity_id
_entity_poly.type
_entity_poly.pdbx_seq_one_letter_code
_entity_poly.pdbx_strand_id
1 'polypeptide(L)' 'MEAMRKVAIIGVGITPFKARYIDKTYFELAYDATKLALEDANKNGAIIT' A
#
# COMPACT_ATOMS: atom_id res chain seq x y z
N MET A 1 -10.29 31.75 1.75
CA MET A 1 -10.56 30.34 2.11
C MET A 1 -9.78 29.48 1.14
N GLU A 2 -8.90 28.59 1.62
CA GLU A 2 -8.20 27.65 0.75
C GLU A 2 -9.23 26.70 0.10
N ALA A 3 -9.13 26.45 -1.21
CA ALA A 3 -10.02 25.50 -1.88
C ALA A 3 -9.76 24.08 -1.34
N MET A 4 -10.82 23.33 -1.06
CA MET A 4 -10.71 21.97 -0.53
C MET A 4 -9.98 21.05 -1.53
N ARG A 5 -8.90 20.41 -1.09
CA ARG A 5 -8.14 19.47 -1.93
C ARG A 5 -8.95 18.20 -2.14
N LYS A 6 -9.00 17.72 -3.39
CA LYS A 6 -9.60 16.42 -3.73
C LYS A 6 -8.61 15.31 -3.38
N VAL A 7 -9.06 14.33 -2.62
CA VAL A 7 -8.24 13.18 -2.16
C VAL A 7 -8.96 11.90 -2.56
N ALA A 8 -8.20 10.89 -3.02
CA ALA A 8 -8.73 9.59 -3.41
C ALA A 8 -7.77 8.47 -2.99
N ILE A 9 -8.31 7.26 -2.81
CA ILE A 9 -7.53 6.02 -2.68
C ILE A 9 -7.28 5.51 -4.09
N ILE A 10 -6.01 5.31 -4.45
CA ILE A 10 -5.60 4.94 -5.81
C ILE A 10 -4.96 3.55 -5.88
N GLY A 11 -4.68 2.91 -4.74
CA GLY A 11 -4.22 1.54 -4.67
C GLY A 11 -4.31 0.99 -3.25
N VAL A 12 -4.44 -0.33 -3.13
CA VAL A 12 -4.52 -1.04 -1.85
C VAL A 12 -3.59 -2.24 -1.81
N GLY A 13 -2.99 -2.50 -0.66
CA GLY A 13 -2.07 -3.62 -0.46
C GLY A 13 -2.20 -4.15 0.97
N ILE A 14 -2.38 -5.46 1.08
CA ILE A 14 -2.57 -6.16 2.35
C ILE A 14 -1.67 -7.39 2.37
N THR A 15 -0.93 -7.57 3.46
CA THR A 15 -0.28 -8.84 3.75
C THR A 15 -1.32 -9.85 4.28
N PRO A 16 -1.21 -11.15 3.94
CA PRO A 16 -2.13 -12.15 4.45
C PRO A 16 -2.23 -12.11 5.98
N PHE A 17 -3.41 -12.37 6.53
CA PHE A 17 -3.52 -12.50 7.98
C PHE A 17 -2.82 -13.77 8.46
N LYS A 18 -1.99 -13.64 9.50
CA LYS A 18 -1.45 -14.78 10.27
C LYS A 18 -1.38 -14.41 11.74
N ALA A 19 -1.60 -15.39 12.62
CA ALA A 19 -1.44 -15.20 14.06
C ALA A 19 0.00 -14.80 14.44
N ARG A 20 1.00 -15.31 13.69
CA ARG A 20 2.40 -14.91 13.85
C ARG A 20 3.17 -15.10 12.55
N TYR A 21 4.04 -14.13 12.27
CA TYR A 21 5.11 -14.24 11.28
C TYR A 21 6.42 -14.50 12.03
N ILE A 22 6.98 -15.71 11.89
CA ILE A 22 8.22 -16.12 12.59
C ILE A 22 9.44 -15.75 11.75
N ASP A 23 9.26 -15.69 10.44
CA ASP A 23 10.25 -15.52 9.40
C ASP A 23 10.35 -14.08 8.87
N LYS A 24 9.53 -13.16 9.39
CA LYS A 24 9.49 -11.77 8.94
C LYS A 24 9.38 -10.80 10.10
N THR A 25 10.05 -9.67 9.94
CA THR A 25 9.92 -8.48 10.79
C THR A 25 8.68 -7.68 10.42
N TYR A 26 8.20 -6.83 11.33
CA TYR A 26 7.13 -5.89 11.02
C TYR A 26 7.49 -4.92 9.89
N PHE A 27 8.77 -4.57 9.76
CA PHE A 27 9.25 -3.73 8.67
C PHE A 27 9.06 -4.42 7.31
N GLU A 28 9.48 -5.68 7.19
CA GLU A 28 9.28 -6.45 5.95
C GLU A 28 7.81 -6.62 5.61
N LEU A 29 6.95 -6.86 6.60
CA LEU A 29 5.50 -6.94 6.39
C LEU A 29 4.90 -5.61 5.89
N ALA A 30 5.32 -4.48 6.47
CA ALA A 30 4.87 -3.17 6.03
C ALA A 30 5.41 -2.83 4.62
N TYR A 31 6.66 -3.20 4.33
CA TYR A 31 7.28 -3.04 3.03
C TYR A 31 6.52 -3.84 1.96
N ASP A 32 6.23 -5.11 2.23
CA ASP A 32 5.47 -5.98 1.33
C ASP A 32 4.06 -5.41 1.05
N ALA A 33 3.35 -4.96 2.09
CA ALA A 33 2.03 -4.33 1.93
C ALA A 33 2.11 -3.06 1.06
N THR A 34 3.13 -2.23 1.27
CA THR A 34 3.34 -1.00 0.50
C THR A 34 3.62 -1.31 -0.96
N LYS A 35 4.48 -2.30 -1.24
CA LYS A 35 4.79 -2.74 -2.60
C LYS A 35 3.52 -3.20 -3.33
N LEU A 36 2.67 -4.00 -2.67
CA LEU A 36 1.38 -4.43 -3.22
C LEU A 36 0.46 -3.24 -3.55
N ALA A 37 0.40 -2.23 -2.67
CA ALA A 37 -0.41 -1.05 -2.90
C ALA A 37 0.09 -0.21 -4.09
N LEU A 38 1.41 -0.07 -4.24
CA LEU A 38 2.02 0.60 -5.38
C LEU A 38 1.79 -0.15 -6.69
N GLU A 39 1.90 -1.47 -6.68
CA GLU A 39 1.61 -2.31 -7.83
C GLU A 39 0.14 -2.20 -8.27
N ASP A 40 -0.80 -2.20 -7.32
CA ASP A 40 -2.22 -2.00 -7.59
C ASP A 40 -2.50 -0.60 -8.15
N ALA A 41 -1.89 0.44 -7.58
CA ALA A 41 -2.01 1.80 -8.09
C ALA A 41 -1.48 1.93 -9.51
N ASN A 42 -0.31 1.36 -9.79
CA ASN A 42 0.33 1.44 -11.10
C ASN A 42 -0.44 0.66 -12.18
N LYS A 43 -1.08 -0.48 -11.83
CA LYS A 43 -2.00 -1.19 -12.74
C LYS A 43 -3.21 -0.34 -13.15
N ASN A 44 -3.64 0.56 -12.27
CA ASN A 44 -4.76 1.47 -12.52
C ASN A 44 -4.32 2.81 -13.17
N GLY A 45 -3.10 2.87 -13.71
CA GLY A 45 -2.59 4.01 -14.47
C GLY A 45 -2.03 5.15 -13.63
N ALA A 46 -1.88 4.96 -12.30
CA ALA A 46 -1.01 5.83 -11.52
C ALA A 46 0.45 5.59 -11.93
N ILE A 47 1.31 6.60 -11.79
CA ILE A 47 2.76 6.45 -11.97
C ILE A 47 3.40 6.89 -10.66
N ILE A 48 3.61 5.91 -9.78
CA ILE A 48 4.20 6.12 -8.46
C ILE A 48 5.42 5.21 -8.33
N THR A 49 6.57 5.83 -8.07
CA THR A 49 7.89 5.21 -7.90
C THR A 49 8.29 5.12 -6.44
#